data_AF-A0A3B9R9C9-F1
#
_entry.id   AF-A0A3B9R9C9-F1
#
_cell.length_a   1.000
_cell.length_b   1.000
_cell.length_c   1.000
_cell.angle_alpha   90.00
_cell.angle_beta   90.00
_cell.angle_gamma   90.00
#
_symmetry.space_group_name_H-M   'P 1'
#
loop_
_entity.id
_entity.type
_entity.pdbx_description
1 polymer ?
#
loop_
_entity_poly.entity_id
_entity_poly.type
_entity_poly.pdbx_seq_one_letter_code
_entity_poly.pdbx_strand_id
1 'polypeptide(L)' 'YINSPGGYVTSGFAMYDTIKSLKSPVSTICSGLAASMGSILLSVGKKGRRFIQPHAQVMIHQPSGG' A
#
# COMPACT_ATOMS: atom_id res chain seq x y z
N TYR A 1 -4.75 -3.43 7.03
CA TYR A 1 -3.52 -4.22 7.15
C TYR A 1 -3.07 -4.65 5.77
N ILE A 2 -1.77 -4.67 5.51
CA ILE A 2 -1.18 -4.98 4.20
C ILE A 2 -0.04 -5.97 4.42
N ASN A 3 -0.17 -7.14 3.81
CA ASN A 3 0.89 -8.13 3.66
C ASN A 3 0.81 -8.65 2.21
N SER A 4 1.55 -8.03 1.31
CA SER A 4 1.47 -8.26 -0.13
C SER A 4 2.83 -8.06 -0.81
N PRO A 5 3.23 -8.98 -1.70
CA PRO A 5 4.40 -8.81 -2.55
C PRO A 5 4.18 -7.81 -3.70
N GLY A 6 2.97 -7.28 -3.87
CA GLY A 6 2.58 -6.48 -5.04
C GLY A 6 1.47 -7.14 -5.85
N GLY A 7 1.34 -6.72 -7.11
CA GLY A 7 0.33 -7.24 -8.04
C GLY A 7 0.15 -6.32 -9.24
N TYR A 8 -0.99 -6.47 -9.92
CA TYR A 8 -1.35 -5.65 -11.08
C TYR A 8 -1.46 -4.17 -10.71
N VAL A 9 -0.80 -3.33 -11.51
CA VAL A 9 -0.77 -1.87 -11.33
C VAL A 9 -2.18 -1.27 -11.39
N THR A 10 -3.00 -1.71 -12.36
CA THR A 10 -4.39 -1.22 -12.54
C THR A 10 -5.29 -1.57 -11.36
N SER A 11 -5.24 -2.82 -10.88
CA SER A 11 -5.98 -3.24 -9.68
C SER A 11 -5.55 -2.45 -8.43
N GLY A 12 -4.25 -2.19 -8.29
CA GLY A 12 -3.75 -1.39 -7.19
C GLY A 12 -4.21 0.07 -7.23
N PHE A 13 -4.29 0.68 -8.42
CA PHE A 13 -4.85 2.03 -8.56
C PHE A 13 -6.36 2.09 -8.31
N ALA A 14 -7.12 1.07 -8.70
CA ALA A 14 -8.54 1.00 -8.35
C ALA A 14 -8.75 1.00 -6.82
N MET A 15 -7.91 0.28 -6.07
CA MET A 15 -7.92 0.31 -4.60
C MET A 15 -7.47 1.67 -4.06
N TYR A 16 -6.45 2.28 -4.65
CA TYR A 16 -5.95 3.60 -4.28
C TYR A 16 -7.05 4.66 -4.39
N ASP A 17 -7.74 4.71 -5.52
CA ASP A 17 -8.80 5.67 -5.79
C ASP A 17 -9.99 5.46 -4.86
N THR A 18 -10.34 4.20 -4.59
CA THR A 18 -11.35 3.84 -3.59
C THR A 18 -10.99 4.40 -2.22
N ILE A 19 -9.73 4.25 -1.78
CA ILE A 19 -9.29 4.79 -0.47
C ILE A 19 -9.36 6.32 -0.47
N LYS A 20 -9.03 6.98 -1.60
CA LYS A 20 -9.09 8.44 -1.73
C LYS A 20 -10.50 9.01 -1.78
N SER A 21 -11.47 8.25 -2.30
CA SER A 21 -12.87 8.69 -2.38
C SER A 21 -13.60 8.60 -1.03
N LEU A 22 -13.06 7.86 -0.06
CA LEU A 22 -13.64 7.75 1.28
C LEU A 22 -13.49 9.05 2.06
N LYS A 23 -14.59 9.49 2.69
CA LYS A 23 -14.56 10.62 3.65
C LYS A 23 -13.84 10.25 4.95
N SER A 24 -13.95 9.00 5.36
CA SER A 24 -13.35 8.51 6.60
C SER A 24 -11.83 8.34 6.46
N PRO A 25 -11.02 8.76 7.45
CA PRO A 25 -9.57 8.63 7.38
C PRO A 25 -9.15 7.15 7.47
N VAL A 26 -8.48 6.65 6.44
CA VAL A 26 -7.97 5.27 6.39
C VAL A 26 -6.60 5.17 7.04
N SER A 27 -6.44 4.18 7.94
CA SER A 27 -5.15 3.76 8.48
C SER A 27 -4.58 2.62 7.65
N THR A 28 -3.29 2.68 7.33
CA THR A 28 -2.58 1.60 6.64
C THR A 28 -1.50 1.05 7.57
N ILE A 29 -1.42 -0.27 7.65
CA ILE A 29 -0.51 -0.97 8.58
C ILE A 29 0.15 -2.09 7.78
N CYS A 30 1.48 -2.04 7.64
CA CYS A 30 2.25 -3.10 7.03
C CYS A 30 2.55 -4.20 8.05
N SER A 31 2.19 -5.43 7.71
CA SER A 31 2.22 -6.61 8.57
C SER A 31 2.90 -7.79 7.89
N GLY A 32 4.20 -7.65 7.61
CA GLY A 32 4.98 -8.62 6.85
C GLY A 32 5.70 -7.90 5.71
N LEU A 33 5.15 -7.94 4.51
CA LEU A 33 5.71 -7.26 3.35
C LEU A 33 4.70 -6.28 2.74
N ALA A 34 5.16 -5.09 2.34
CA ALA A 34 4.45 -4.21 1.43
C ALA A 34 5.38 -3.85 0.27
N ALA A 35 5.40 -4.71 -0.76
CA ALA A 35 6.25 -4.54 -1.92
C ALA A 35 5.47 -4.04 -3.14
N SER A 36 6.13 -3.34 -4.06
CA SER A 36 5.56 -2.91 -5.34
C SER A 36 4.24 -2.14 -5.13
N MET A 37 3.12 -2.51 -5.77
CA MET A 37 1.81 -1.88 -5.52
C MET A 37 1.38 -1.93 -4.03
N GLY A 38 1.80 -2.93 -3.26
CA GLY A 38 1.57 -2.97 -1.82
C GLY A 38 2.23 -1.79 -1.07
N SER A 39 3.41 -1.35 -1.52
CA SER A 39 4.11 -0.18 -0.97
C SER A 39 3.37 1.13 -1.27
N ILE A 40 2.80 1.26 -2.47
CA ILE A 40 1.98 2.40 -2.88
C ILE A 40 0.69 2.45 -2.04
N LEU A 41 0.02 1.31 -1.86
CA LEU A 41 -1.17 1.22 -1.01
C LEU A 41 -0.86 1.48 0.47
N LEU A 42 0.32 1.09 0.96
CA LEU A 42 0.74 1.49 2.31
C LEU A 42 0.85 3.02 2.43
N SER A 43 1.32 3.70 1.38
CA SER A 43 1.50 5.15 1.37
C SER A 43 0.18 5.94 1.34
N VAL A 44 -0.91 5.36 0.83
CA VAL A 44 -2.19 6.07 0.57
C VAL A 44 -2.95 6.44 1.84
N GLY A 45 -2.70 5.74 2.95
CA GLY A 45 -3.31 6.02 4.24
C GLY A 45 -3.10 7.47 4.71
N LYS A 46 -3.98 7.95 5.59
CA LYS A 46 -3.90 9.32 6.13
C LYS A 46 -2.53 9.57 6.76
N LYS A 47 -1.91 10.73 6.48
CA LYS A 47 -0.65 11.15 7.11
C LYS A 47 -0.77 11.07 8.64
N GLY A 48 0.20 10.44 9.30
CA GLY A 48 0.16 10.15 10.74
C GLY A 48 -0.57 8.85 11.12
N ARG A 49 -1.21 8.17 10.15
CA ARG A 49 -1.91 6.87 10.34
C ARG A 49 -1.38 5.77 9.42
N ARG A 50 -0.09 5.86 9.07
CA ARG A 50 0.63 4.87 8.24
C ARG A 50 1.68 4.23 9.11
N PHE A 51 1.53 2.95 9.39
CA PHE A 51 2.34 2.24 10.38
C PHE A 51 2.99 1.01 9.76
N ILE A 52 4.10 0.59 10.37
CA ILE A 52 4.83 -0.62 10.03
C ILE A 52 5.12 -1.37 11.32
N GLN A 53 4.93 -2.70 11.31
CA GLN A 53 5.31 -3.54 12.44
C GLN A 53 6.83 -3.74 12.49
N PRO A 54 7.44 -4.06 13.66
CA PRO A 54 8.89 -4.04 13.85
C PRO A 54 9.73 -4.87 12.86
N HIS A 55 9.18 -5.97 12.34
CA HIS A 55 9.86 -6.86 11.40
C HIS A 55 9.30 -6.78 9.98
N ALA A 56 8.36 -5.87 9.73
CA ALA A 56 7.79 -5.72 8.41
C ALA A 56 8.71 -4.89 7.50
N GLN A 57 8.63 -5.15 6.20
CA GLN A 57 9.47 -4.52 5.18
C GLN A 57 8.63 -3.82 4.11
N VAL A 58 9.17 -2.72 3.58
CA VAL A 58 8.61 -1.99 2.44
C VAL A 58 9.64 -2.03 1.33
N MET A 59 9.21 -2.44 0.14
CA MET A 59 10.07 -2.52 -1.03
C MET A 59 9.43 -1.76 -2.18
N ILE A 60 10.15 -0.79 -2.72
CA ILE A 60 9.78 -0.07 -3.94
C ILE A 60 10.72 -0.50 -5.05
N HIS A 61 10.20 -0.64 -6.25
CA HIS A 61 10.99 -0.86 -7.45
C HIS A 61 10.26 -0.26 -8.65
N GLN A 62 11.00 -0.01 -9.72
CA GLN A 62 10.40 0.41 -10.99
C GLN A 62 9.46 -0.68 -11.53
N PRO A 63 8.32 -0.33 -12.15
CA PRO A 63 7.42 -1.31 -12.73
C PRO A 63 8.15 -2.23 -13.71
N SER A 64 7.92 -3.53 -13.62
CA SER A 64 8.29 -4.47 -14.67
C SER A 64 7.16 -4.48 -15.70
N GLY A 65 7.48 -4.16 -16.96
CA GLY A 65 6.52 -4.02 -18.03
C GLY A 65 6.91 -4.83 -19.27
N GLY A 66 6.03 -5.78 -19.59
CA GLY A 66 5.89 -6.59 -20.81
C GLY A 66 4.46 -7.10 -20.83
#